data_AF-A0A524NKT5-F1
#
_entry.id   AF-A0A524NKT5-F1
#
_cell.length_a   1.000
_cell.length_b   1.000
_cell.length_c   1.000
_cell.angle_alpha   90.00
_cell.angle_beta   90.00
_cell.angle_gamma   90.00
#
_symmetry.space_group_name_H-M   'P 1'
#
loop_
_entity.id
_entity.type
_entity.pdbx_description
1 polymer ?
#
loop_
_entity_poly.entity_id
_entity_poly.type
_entity_poly.pdbx_seq_one_letter_code
_entity_poly.pdbx_strand_id
1 'polypeptide(L)'
;MLTFSLLWEACVGSDRREGVPEVRPSASLLAKILLDEGLLRAMSGSSGFWAHPSRLERTVRKEVSSGIDFYDERGWLGDPASYHREPPELLEPDLRRVWGLIPHEHLSFESGYAPVVGEPGRRRWLGYRENHRAHAWVLRHAEHERPWIITLHGYG
;
A
#
# COMPACT_ATOMS: atom_id res chain seq x y z
N MET A 1 -11.54 22.87 26.13
CA MET A 1 -11.64 21.44 26.53
C MET A 1 -12.35 20.57 25.50
N LEU A 2 -12.61 21.04 24.27
CA LEU A 2 -13.34 20.31 23.22
C LEU A 2 -12.43 19.61 22.18
N THR A 3 -11.10 19.79 22.25
CA THR A 3 -10.17 19.26 21.24
C THR A 3 -9.67 17.85 21.53
N PHE A 4 -9.60 17.41 22.78
CA PHE A 4 -9.02 16.11 23.14
C PHE A 4 -9.96 14.93 22.86
N SER A 5 -11.27 15.08 23.10
CA SER A 5 -12.28 14.02 22.88
C SER A 5 -12.53 13.74 21.40
N LEU A 6 -12.43 14.77 20.55
CA LEU A 6 -12.64 14.62 19.10
C LEU A 6 -11.42 14.00 18.39
N LEU A 7 -10.21 14.32 18.84
CA LEU A 7 -8.99 13.60 18.40
C LEU A 7 -8.98 12.15 18.88
N TRP A 8 -9.49 11.89 20.10
CA TRP A 8 -9.58 10.55 20.68
C TRP A 8 -10.47 9.60 19.87
N GLU A 9 -11.69 10.01 19.52
CA GLU A 9 -12.60 9.20 18.70
C GLU A 9 -12.09 9.01 17.26
N ALA A 10 -11.42 10.02 16.70
CA ALA A 10 -10.87 9.98 15.36
C ALA A 10 -9.64 9.05 15.22
N CYS A 11 -8.77 9.01 16.25
CA CYS A 11 -7.53 8.21 16.20
C CYS A 11 -7.71 6.76 16.63
N VAL A 12 -8.64 6.46 17.56
CA VAL A 12 -8.77 5.12 18.14
C VAL A 12 -9.73 4.23 17.36
N GLY A 13 -10.74 4.81 16.70
CA GLY A 13 -11.80 4.05 16.06
C GLY A 13 -12.63 3.25 17.07
N SER A 14 -13.94 3.15 16.86
CA SER A 14 -14.80 2.35 17.74
C SER A 14 -14.71 0.83 17.45
N ASP A 15 -13.93 0.41 16.45
CA ASP A 15 -13.88 -0.97 15.97
C ASP A 15 -12.64 -1.69 16.53
N ARG A 16 -12.75 -2.13 17.80
CA ARG A 16 -11.72 -2.91 18.48
C ARG A 16 -11.69 -4.32 17.89
N ARG A 17 -10.63 -4.66 17.15
CA ARG A 17 -10.41 -6.00 16.59
C ARG A 17 -9.48 -6.84 17.47
N GLU A 18 -9.79 -8.11 17.58
CA GLU A 18 -8.96 -9.08 18.29
C GLU A 18 -7.55 -9.14 17.66
N GLY A 19 -6.50 -9.10 18.47
CA GLY A 19 -5.10 -9.11 18.01
C GLY A 19 -4.49 -7.73 17.72
N VAL A 20 -5.25 -6.63 17.75
CA VAL A 20 -4.69 -5.27 17.60
C VAL A 20 -4.14 -4.77 18.94
N PRO A 21 -2.87 -4.34 19.03
CA PRO A 21 -2.29 -3.83 20.28
C PRO A 21 -3.05 -2.62 20.83
N GLU A 22 -3.26 -2.59 22.15
CA GLU A 22 -3.84 -1.41 22.80
C GLU A 22 -2.88 -0.22 22.73
N VAL A 23 -3.34 0.86 22.09
CA VAL A 23 -2.58 2.11 22.01
C VAL A 23 -2.62 2.81 23.38
N ARG A 24 -1.46 2.93 24.04
CA ARG A 24 -1.33 3.72 25.27
C ARG A 24 -1.05 5.19 24.92
N PRO A 25 -1.97 6.12 25.18
CA PRO A 25 -1.75 7.53 24.87
C PRO A 25 -0.62 8.09 25.73
N SER A 26 0.29 8.81 25.09
CA SER A 26 1.32 9.61 25.76
C SER A 26 1.46 10.97 25.08
N ALA A 27 1.95 11.97 25.80
CA ALA A 27 2.16 13.31 25.23
C ALA A 27 3.10 13.28 24.01
N SER A 28 4.11 12.39 24.04
CA SER A 28 5.03 12.22 22.91
C SER A 28 4.37 11.53 21.72
N LEU A 29 3.44 10.60 21.93
CA LEU A 29 2.64 10.00 20.86
C LEU A 29 1.75 11.05 20.19
N LEU A 30 1.05 11.87 20.98
CA LEU A 30 0.20 12.94 20.45
C LEU A 30 1.02 13.96 19.65
N ALA A 31 2.20 14.35 20.15
CA ALA A 31 3.09 15.25 19.42
C ALA A 31 3.54 14.65 18.08
N LYS A 32 3.85 13.34 18.04
CA LYS A 32 4.19 12.65 16.79
C LYS A 32 3.03 12.60 15.81
N ILE A 33 1.82 12.30 16.27
CA ILE A 33 0.61 12.31 15.44
C ILE A 33 0.41 13.70 14.82
N LEU A 34 0.52 14.76 15.61
CA LEU A 34 0.37 16.13 15.12
C LEU A 34 1.43 16.50 14.08
N LEU A 35 2.68 16.09 14.28
CA LEU A 35 3.76 16.31 13.31
C LEU A 35 3.49 15.57 12.00
N ASP A 36 3.05 14.31 12.09
CA ASP A 36 2.79 13.46 10.94
C ASP A 36 1.59 13.96 10.12
N GLU A 37 0.47 14.30 10.78
CA GLU A 37 -0.69 14.92 10.14
C GLU A 37 -0.34 16.25 9.48
N GLY A 38 0.51 17.06 10.14
CA GLY A 38 1.01 18.32 9.59
C GLY A 38 1.85 18.11 8.32
N LEU A 39 2.74 17.13 8.32
CA LEU A 39 3.58 16.76 7.19
C LEU A 39 2.75 16.24 6.01
N LEU A 40 1.86 15.27 6.27
CA LEU A 40 0.97 14.71 5.25
C LEU A 40 0.09 15.79 4.61
N ARG A 41 -0.40 16.75 5.40
CA ARG A 41 -1.19 17.87 4.87
C ARG A 41 -0.36 18.81 4.00
N ALA A 42 0.91 19.06 4.35
CA ALA A 42 1.82 19.87 3.54
C ALA A 42 2.18 19.17 2.21
N MET A 43 2.42 17.86 2.25
CA MET A 43 2.66 17.04 1.05
C MET A 43 1.41 16.98 0.16
N SER A 44 0.24 16.87 0.78
CA SER A 44 -1.04 16.81 0.07
C SER A 44 -1.43 18.15 -0.59
N GLY A 45 -1.08 19.28 0.03
CA GLY A 45 -1.36 20.61 -0.51
C GLY A 45 -0.45 21.03 -1.67
N SER A 46 0.74 20.43 -1.78
CA SER A 46 1.73 20.76 -2.82
C SER A 46 1.59 19.91 -4.09
N SER A 47 0.97 18.75 -3.99
CA SER A 47 0.69 17.86 -5.12
C SER A 47 -0.82 17.81 -5.35
N GLY A 48 -1.31 18.55 -6.36
CA GLY A 48 -2.73 18.57 -6.79
C GLY A 48 -3.33 17.19 -7.12
N PHE A 49 -2.52 16.13 -7.00
CA PHE A 49 -2.87 14.71 -6.98
C PHE A 49 -3.85 14.35 -5.84
N TRP A 50 -3.82 15.06 -4.70
CA TRP A 50 -4.68 14.79 -3.54
C TRP A 50 -6.01 15.57 -3.56
N ALA A 51 -6.55 15.85 -4.75
CA ALA A 51 -7.87 16.46 -4.88
C ALA A 51 -8.96 15.54 -4.30
N HIS A 52 -9.58 15.98 -3.21
CA HIS A 52 -10.61 15.30 -2.40
C HIS A 52 -10.18 14.08 -1.55
N PRO A 53 -9.35 14.30 -0.50
CA PRO A 53 -8.97 13.26 0.45
C PRO A 53 -10.19 12.56 1.07
N SER A 54 -11.24 13.31 1.43
CA SER A 54 -12.41 12.76 2.13
C SER A 54 -13.30 11.84 1.29
N ARG A 55 -13.32 11.99 -0.04
CA ARG A 55 -14.09 11.09 -0.91
C ARG A 55 -13.32 9.81 -1.19
N LEU A 56 -12.02 9.93 -1.46
CA LEU A 56 -11.13 8.79 -1.61
C LEU A 56 -11.09 7.98 -0.32
N GLU A 57 -10.88 8.62 0.82
CA GLU A 57 -10.85 7.97 2.13
C GLU A 57 -12.14 7.21 2.43
N ARG A 58 -13.32 7.84 2.24
CA ARG A 58 -14.61 7.15 2.43
C ARG A 58 -14.78 5.95 1.51
N THR A 59 -14.34 6.07 0.26
CA THR A 59 -14.42 4.99 -0.73
C THR A 59 -13.49 3.84 -0.33
N VAL A 60 -12.24 4.14 0.01
CA VAL A 60 -11.24 3.16 0.44
C VAL A 60 -11.67 2.48 1.74
N ARG A 61 -12.15 3.22 2.74
CA ARG A 61 -12.69 2.63 3.98
C ARG A 61 -13.81 1.63 3.67
N LYS A 62 -14.76 1.99 2.81
CA LYS A 62 -15.83 1.09 2.38
C LYS A 62 -15.30 -0.13 1.63
N GLU A 63 -14.34 0.06 0.72
CA GLU A 63 -13.70 -1.03 -0.03
C GLU A 63 -12.97 -2.00 0.91
N VAL A 64 -12.24 -1.50 1.92
CA VAL A 64 -11.55 -2.33 2.91
C VAL A 64 -12.56 -3.12 3.74
N SER A 65 -13.60 -2.48 4.28
CA SER A 65 -14.64 -3.18 5.04
C SER A 65 -15.34 -4.24 4.21
N SER A 66 -15.75 -3.91 2.98
CA SER A 66 -16.40 -4.88 2.07
C SER A 66 -15.42 -5.97 1.61
N GLY A 67 -14.12 -5.65 1.55
CA GLY A 67 -13.05 -6.56 1.19
C GLY A 67 -12.95 -7.70 2.18
N ILE A 68 -12.93 -7.39 3.48
CA ILE A 68 -12.84 -8.41 4.54
C ILE A 68 -13.91 -9.48 4.35
N ASP A 69 -15.18 -9.09 4.23
CA ASP A 69 -16.28 -10.02 4.00
C ASP A 69 -16.10 -10.80 2.68
N PHE A 70 -15.71 -10.11 1.60
CA PHE A 70 -15.49 -10.71 0.28
C PHE A 70 -14.38 -11.78 0.27
N TYR A 71 -13.28 -11.53 0.97
CA TYR A 71 -12.16 -12.48 1.11
C TYR A 71 -12.53 -13.64 2.04
N ASP A 72 -13.26 -13.38 3.12
CA ASP A 72 -13.69 -14.40 4.08
C ASP A 72 -14.67 -15.41 3.45
N GLU A 73 -15.68 -14.91 2.73
CA GLU A 73 -16.66 -15.74 2.01
C GLU A 73 -16.02 -16.71 1.00
N ARG A 74 -14.83 -16.38 0.50
CA ARG A 74 -14.06 -17.20 -0.45
C ARG A 74 -13.04 -18.10 0.21
N GLY A 75 -12.94 -18.06 1.54
CA GLY A 75 -11.96 -18.82 2.32
C GLY A 75 -10.54 -18.29 2.22
N TRP A 76 -10.32 -17.15 1.55
CA TRP A 76 -9.00 -16.59 1.30
C TRP A 76 -8.34 -16.01 2.55
N LEU A 77 -9.12 -15.65 3.58
CA LEU A 77 -8.53 -15.29 4.88
C LEU A 77 -7.99 -16.51 5.63
N GLY A 78 -8.59 -17.69 5.42
CA GLY A 78 -8.13 -18.95 6.01
C GLY A 78 -6.98 -19.60 5.24
N ASP A 79 -6.96 -19.44 3.91
CA ASP A 79 -5.87 -19.86 3.03
C ASP A 79 -5.47 -18.72 2.08
N PRO A 80 -4.60 -17.79 2.52
CA PRO A 80 -4.17 -16.67 1.69
C PRO A 80 -3.40 -17.08 0.44
N ALA A 81 -2.73 -18.24 0.45
CA ALA A 81 -2.00 -18.71 -0.72
C ALA A 81 -2.94 -19.00 -1.89
N SER A 82 -4.14 -19.50 -1.61
CA SER A 82 -5.16 -19.80 -2.63
C SER A 82 -5.73 -18.57 -3.35
N TYR A 83 -5.56 -17.37 -2.80
CA TYR A 83 -5.90 -16.12 -3.49
C TYR A 83 -4.93 -15.79 -4.63
N HIS A 84 -3.64 -16.08 -4.42
CA HIS A 84 -2.60 -15.75 -5.36
C HIS A 84 -2.59 -16.71 -6.54
N ARG A 85 -2.56 -16.14 -7.75
CA ARG A 85 -2.38 -16.91 -8.99
C ARG A 85 -0.92 -16.89 -9.38
N GLU A 86 -0.41 -18.01 -9.84
CA GLU A 86 0.92 -18.07 -10.43
C GLU A 86 0.97 -17.10 -11.62
N PRO A 87 1.88 -16.11 -11.62
CA PRO A 87 2.03 -15.21 -12.74
C PRO A 87 2.55 -15.98 -13.97
N PRO A 88 2.20 -15.54 -15.20
CA PRO A 88 2.85 -16.07 -16.38
C PRO A 88 4.36 -15.80 -16.34
N GLU A 89 5.13 -16.57 -17.11
CA GLU A 89 6.56 -16.32 -17.26
C GLU A 89 6.83 -14.89 -17.72
N LEU A 90 7.83 -14.27 -17.09
CA LEU A 90 8.23 -12.91 -17.45
C LEU A 90 9.10 -12.96 -18.71
N LEU A 91 8.48 -12.72 -19.85
CA LEU A 91 9.16 -12.66 -21.15
C LEU A 91 9.61 -11.22 -21.45
N GLU A 92 10.88 -11.08 -21.85
CA GLU A 92 11.46 -9.84 -22.40
C GLU A 92 11.20 -8.56 -21.57
N PRO A 93 11.55 -8.53 -20.27
CA PRO A 93 11.36 -7.32 -19.50
C PRO A 93 12.37 -6.23 -19.92
N ASP A 94 11.95 -4.97 -19.81
CA ASP A 94 12.82 -3.82 -20.05
C ASP A 94 13.78 -3.67 -18.86
N LEU A 95 15.07 -3.68 -19.14
CA LEU A 95 16.15 -3.57 -18.16
C LEU A 95 17.06 -2.42 -18.54
N ARG A 96 17.00 -1.34 -17.74
CA ARG A 96 17.83 -0.15 -17.96
C ARG A 96 18.85 0.02 -16.84
N ARG A 97 20.11 0.23 -17.19
CA ARG A 97 21.13 0.65 -16.22
C ARG A 97 20.83 2.06 -15.72
N VAL A 98 20.81 2.22 -14.40
CA VAL A 98 20.69 3.50 -13.72
C VAL A 98 22.02 3.81 -13.04
N TRP A 99 22.56 4.97 -13.36
CA TRP A 99 23.79 5.49 -12.77
C TRP A 99 23.45 6.35 -11.56
N GLY A 100 24.22 6.20 -10.48
CA GLY A 100 24.05 6.90 -9.22
C GLY A 100 25.18 6.53 -8.27
N LEU A 101 25.02 6.81 -6.97
CA LEU A 101 26.01 6.43 -5.95
C LEU A 101 26.29 4.92 -5.96
N ILE A 102 25.26 4.11 -6.21
CA ILE A 102 25.36 2.67 -6.44
C ILE A 102 24.70 2.38 -7.80
N PRO A 103 25.47 1.95 -8.82
CA PRO A 103 24.90 1.53 -10.10
C PRO A 103 23.96 0.34 -9.91
N HIS A 104 22.77 0.43 -10.49
CA HIS A 104 21.74 -0.60 -10.39
C HIS A 104 20.92 -0.67 -11.68
N GLU A 105 20.01 -1.63 -11.76
CA GLU A 105 19.12 -1.81 -12.91
C GLU A 105 17.69 -1.43 -12.53
N HIS A 106 17.01 -0.74 -13.43
CA HIS A 106 15.57 -0.55 -13.37
C HIS A 106 14.93 -1.58 -14.29
N LEU A 107 14.20 -2.51 -13.68
CA LEU A 107 13.38 -3.51 -14.35
C LEU A 107 11.97 -2.94 -14.52
N SER A 108 11.41 -3.00 -15.72
CA SER A 108 10.01 -2.69 -15.95
C SER A 108 9.34 -3.61 -16.96
N PHE A 109 8.08 -3.95 -16.72
CA PHE A 109 7.34 -4.90 -17.56
C PHE A 109 5.83 -4.68 -17.43
N GLU A 110 5.05 -5.28 -18.33
CA GLU A 110 3.59 -5.30 -18.21
C GLU A 110 3.18 -6.16 -17.01
N SER A 111 2.45 -5.56 -16.06
CA SER A 111 2.10 -6.24 -14.80
C SER A 111 1.21 -7.47 -15.03
N GLY A 112 0.24 -7.37 -15.96
CA GLY A 112 -0.77 -8.40 -16.20
C GLY A 112 -1.72 -8.66 -15.01
N TYR A 113 -1.41 -8.13 -13.82
CA TYR A 113 -2.21 -8.33 -12.62
C TYR A 113 -3.55 -7.60 -12.73
N ALA A 114 -4.61 -8.37 -12.51
CA ALA A 114 -5.95 -7.85 -12.34
C ALA A 114 -6.58 -8.48 -11.09
N PRO A 115 -7.12 -7.66 -10.17
CA PRO A 115 -7.95 -8.14 -9.07
C PRO A 115 -9.09 -9.02 -9.59
N VAL A 116 -9.53 -9.99 -8.79
CA VAL A 116 -10.55 -10.94 -9.22
C VAL A 116 -11.87 -10.22 -9.51
N VAL A 117 -12.70 -10.78 -10.38
CA VAL A 117 -13.99 -10.16 -10.71
C VAL A 117 -14.84 -10.03 -9.44
N GLY A 118 -15.35 -8.82 -9.21
CA GLY A 118 -16.16 -8.49 -8.02
C GLY A 118 -15.35 -7.98 -6.83
N GLU A 119 -14.02 -8.05 -6.86
CA GLU A 119 -13.18 -7.60 -5.73
C GLU A 119 -13.39 -6.10 -5.44
N PRO A 120 -13.65 -5.73 -4.18
CA PRO A 120 -13.72 -4.33 -3.77
C PRO A 120 -12.45 -3.57 -4.18
N GLY A 121 -12.62 -2.41 -4.82
CA GLY A 121 -11.49 -1.63 -5.33
C GLY A 121 -10.95 -2.05 -6.70
N ARG A 122 -11.38 -3.18 -7.28
CA ARG A 122 -10.94 -3.63 -8.63
C ARG A 122 -11.04 -2.54 -9.68
N ARG A 123 -12.20 -1.90 -9.79
CA ARG A 123 -12.44 -0.86 -10.82
C ARG A 123 -11.49 0.31 -10.65
N ARG A 124 -11.20 0.69 -9.40
CA ARG A 124 -10.27 1.76 -9.07
C ARG A 124 -8.84 1.34 -9.43
N TRP A 125 -8.41 0.15 -9.03
CA TRP A 125 -7.10 -0.41 -9.40
C TRP A 125 -6.87 -0.40 -10.91
N LEU A 126 -7.81 -0.94 -11.69
CA LEU A 126 -7.71 -1.03 -13.15
C LEU A 126 -7.79 0.34 -13.84
N GLY A 127 -8.40 1.34 -13.18
CA GLY A 127 -8.50 2.71 -13.67
C GLY A 127 -7.18 3.48 -13.62
N TYR A 128 -6.23 3.08 -12.77
CA TYR A 128 -4.89 3.68 -12.73
C TYR A 128 -4.01 3.05 -13.80
N ARG A 129 -3.61 3.85 -14.79
CA ARG A 129 -2.76 3.37 -15.89
C ARG A 129 -1.37 2.96 -15.40
N GLU A 130 -0.90 3.59 -14.34
CA GLU A 130 0.37 3.32 -13.68
C GLU A 130 0.44 1.88 -13.16
N ASN A 131 -0.70 1.31 -12.73
CA ASN A 131 -0.77 -0.07 -12.25
C ASN A 131 -0.64 -1.12 -13.36
N HIS A 132 -0.68 -0.72 -14.64
CA HIS A 132 -0.54 -1.64 -15.77
C HIS A 132 0.93 -2.01 -16.01
N ARG A 133 1.87 -1.26 -15.42
CA ARG A 133 3.30 -1.58 -15.45
C ARG A 133 3.81 -1.90 -14.05
N ALA A 134 4.62 -2.95 -13.97
CA ALA A 134 5.38 -3.27 -12.78
C ALA A 134 6.80 -2.69 -12.89
N HIS A 135 7.37 -2.33 -11.75
CA HIS A 135 8.71 -1.79 -11.65
C HIS A 135 9.47 -2.46 -10.51
N ALA A 136 10.75 -2.74 -10.72
CA ALA A 136 11.65 -3.17 -9.65
C ALA A 136 13.03 -2.54 -9.85
N TRP A 137 13.72 -2.31 -8.72
CA TRP A 137 15.11 -1.87 -8.71
C TRP A 137 15.98 -3.05 -8.32
N VAL A 138 16.87 -3.43 -9.22
CA VAL A 138 17.65 -4.66 -9.12
C VAL A 138 19.11 -4.29 -8.91
N LEU A 139 19.64 -4.71 -7.77
CA LEU A 139 21.06 -4.61 -7.45
C LEU A 139 21.68 -6.01 -7.61
N ARG A 140 22.57 -6.17 -8.60
CA ARG A 140 23.30 -7.41 -8.83
C ARG A 140 24.76 -7.25 -8.42
N HIS A 141 25.27 -8.23 -7.68
CA HIS A 141 26.71 -8.34 -7.43
C HIS A 141 27.38 -9.03 -8.62
N ALA A 142 28.53 -8.51 -9.06
CA ALA A 142 29.23 -9.02 -10.24
C ALA A 142 29.99 -10.33 -9.98
N GLU A 143 30.42 -10.57 -8.74
CA GLU A 143 31.50 -11.53 -8.46
C GLU A 143 31.01 -12.92 -8.00
N HIS A 144 29.83 -13.01 -7.39
CA HIS A 144 29.30 -14.27 -6.84
C HIS A 144 27.78 -14.34 -6.92
N GLU A 145 27.24 -15.54 -7.14
CA GLU A 145 25.82 -15.82 -6.93
C GLU A 145 25.49 -15.60 -5.45
N ARG A 146 24.54 -14.70 -5.20
CA ARG A 146 24.02 -14.40 -3.87
C ARG A 146 22.52 -14.70 -3.84
N PRO A 147 21.97 -15.10 -2.69
CA PRO A 147 20.53 -15.27 -2.57
C PRO A 147 19.82 -13.96 -2.91
N TRP A 148 18.65 -14.08 -3.54
CA TRP A 148 17.79 -12.94 -3.81
C TRP A 148 17.15 -12.44 -2.52
N ILE A 149 17.19 -11.12 -2.32
CA ILE A 149 16.40 -10.44 -1.30
C ILE A 149 15.36 -9.61 -2.03
N ILE A 150 14.08 -9.90 -1.78
CA ILE A 150 12.96 -9.16 -2.35
C ILE A 150 12.47 -8.19 -1.27
N THR A 151 12.62 -6.89 -1.51
CA THR A 151 12.12 -5.85 -0.61
C THR A 151 10.86 -5.23 -1.19
N LEU A 152 9.73 -5.48 -0.53
CA LEU A 152 8.47 -4.81 -0.83
C LEU A 152 8.40 -3.53 0.01
N HIS A 153 8.20 -2.39 -0.64
CA HIS A 153 7.98 -1.14 0.08
C HIS A 153 6.54 -1.08 0.60
N GLY A 154 6.37 -0.41 1.74
CA GLY A 154 5.04 -0.05 2.22
C GLY A 154 4.41 1.05 1.36
N TYR A 155 3.19 1.43 1.74
CA TYR A 155 2.59 2.64 1.21
C TYR A 155 3.43 3.87 1.60
N GLY A 156 3.57 4.83 0.68
CA GLY A 156 4.18 6.14 0.93
C GLY A 156 3.10 7.17 1.18
#